data_AF-A0A416BZC1-F1
#
_entry.id   AF-A0A416BZC1-F1
#
_cell.length_a   1.000
_cell.length_b   1.000
_cell.length_c   1.000
_cell.angle_alpha   90.00
_cell.angle_beta   90.00
_cell.angle_gamma   90.00
#
_symmetry.space_group_name_H-M   'P 1'
#
loop_
_entity.id
_entity.type
_entity.pdbx_description
1 polymer ?
#
loop_
_entity_poly.entity_id
_entity_poly.type
_entity_poly.pdbx_seq_one_letter_code
_entity_poly.pdbx_strand_id
1 'polypeptide(L)'
;MKNKYLYLFLISVIMMILSGCTLRTSDGFTSDEKSICVLQNGRSARIGNTVLYDCSEDYGTYIKLENSDVSRKLDDVSQNFAIDKISSSNQYFYLSGREISDVWGGKTNVLVMDVNGKIIAAKECCCDWIYASGSTIFGYYKCRDESEKVLAWEATRMEVTHYQDEEEFLNSAHNNIEEWTPMTGESLSVDGKEWFRQKKDYEHSQNYYTDTVYCDTYYVLEWLNYVDGRESSGLDWDVKVQSKKYIKQMRKLMGAKKNFEVSSWQLEDKLVVICRVYSRSGGLLQHFTKDIERSLIFQYDPDTDSLHLDNTYEGKELAYWDETWMIYRKGKELFVENIPTHKVSKVFENDTIINIDLSYDIVTLWDTKDGKLNRSDTFILQ
;
A
#
# COMPACT_ATOMS: atom_id res chain seq x y z
N MET A 1 -32.87 -25.33 28.77
CA MET A 1 -32.33 -25.11 27.40
C MET A 1 -31.20 -24.08 27.30
N LYS A 2 -30.98 -23.18 28.29
CA LYS A 2 -29.88 -22.18 28.23
C LYS A 2 -28.46 -22.73 28.41
N ASN A 3 -28.27 -23.85 29.14
CA ASN A 3 -26.93 -24.41 29.38
C ASN A 3 -26.33 -25.24 28.24
N LYS A 4 -27.13 -25.68 27.25
CA LYS A 4 -26.60 -26.48 26.12
C LYS A 4 -25.86 -25.63 25.09
N TYR A 5 -26.28 -24.38 24.87
CA TYR A 5 -25.60 -23.47 23.95
C TYR A 5 -24.30 -22.91 24.52
N LEU A 6 -24.23 -22.68 25.85
CA LEU A 6 -23.02 -22.26 26.52
C LEU A 6 -21.93 -23.35 26.46
N TYR A 7 -22.32 -24.62 26.61
CA TYR A 7 -21.40 -25.75 26.49
C TYR A 7 -20.91 -25.96 25.05
N LEU A 8 -21.78 -25.77 24.04
CA LEU A 8 -21.39 -25.83 22.63
C LEU A 8 -20.44 -24.69 22.24
N PHE A 9 -20.66 -23.49 22.76
CA PHE A 9 -19.78 -22.34 22.57
C PHE A 9 -18.42 -22.52 23.27
N LEU A 10 -18.41 -23.04 24.50
CA LEU A 10 -17.15 -23.34 25.20
C LEU A 10 -16.37 -24.46 24.51
N ILE A 11 -17.05 -25.49 24.00
CA ILE A 11 -16.42 -26.59 23.25
C ILE A 11 -15.88 -26.10 21.90
N SER A 12 -16.56 -25.19 21.21
CA SER A 12 -16.01 -24.59 19.97
C SER A 12 -14.81 -23.70 20.25
N VAL A 13 -14.82 -22.92 21.34
CA VAL A 13 -13.68 -22.08 21.75
C VAL A 13 -12.50 -22.94 22.20
N ILE A 14 -12.73 -24.02 22.95
CA ILE A 14 -11.68 -24.96 23.38
C ILE A 14 -11.14 -25.76 22.18
N MET A 15 -11.99 -26.14 21.21
CA MET A 15 -11.55 -26.75 19.95
C MET A 15 -10.71 -25.77 19.11
N MET A 16 -11.05 -24.48 19.07
CA MET A 16 -10.24 -23.45 18.42
C MET A 16 -8.88 -23.23 19.11
N ILE A 17 -8.83 -23.32 20.45
CA ILE A 17 -7.58 -23.21 21.22
C ILE A 17 -6.71 -24.47 21.05
N LEU A 18 -7.31 -25.67 20.98
CA LEU A 18 -6.59 -26.93 20.78
C LEU A 18 -6.22 -27.21 19.32
N SER A 19 -6.86 -26.54 18.35
CA SER A 19 -6.52 -26.60 16.91
C SER A 19 -5.53 -25.52 16.47
N GLY A 20 -4.96 -24.74 17.40
CA GLY A 20 -3.94 -23.73 17.07
C GLY A 20 -4.47 -22.46 16.41
N CYS A 21 -5.77 -22.19 16.44
CA CYS A 21 -6.33 -20.96 15.85
C CYS A 21 -6.20 -19.78 16.84
N THR A 22 -5.12 -19.02 16.74
CA THR A 22 -5.04 -17.67 17.32
C THR A 22 -5.79 -16.68 16.45
N LEU A 23 -6.91 -16.14 16.93
CA LEU A 23 -7.51 -14.91 16.41
C LEU A 23 -6.68 -13.72 16.92
N ARG A 24 -5.85 -13.16 16.04
CA ARG A 24 -5.34 -11.79 16.15
C ARG A 24 -5.99 -10.96 15.06
N THR A 25 -6.59 -9.85 15.44
CA THR A 25 -7.04 -8.80 14.52
C THR A 25 -5.87 -7.87 14.16
N SER A 26 -5.91 -7.43 12.90
CA SER A 26 -5.07 -6.50 12.13
C SER A 26 -3.56 -6.71 11.99
N ASP A 27 -2.84 -7.28 12.95
CA ASP A 27 -1.35 -7.24 12.90
C ASP A 27 -0.73 -8.65 12.98
N GLY A 28 -1.21 -9.58 12.15
CA GLY A 28 -0.73 -10.96 12.20
C GLY A 28 -1.30 -11.85 11.11
N PHE A 29 -0.77 -11.73 9.90
CA PHE A 29 -0.88 -12.78 8.90
C PHE A 29 0.02 -13.96 9.30
N THR A 30 -0.45 -14.83 10.20
CA THR A 30 0.08 -16.20 10.26
C THR A 30 -0.79 -17.07 9.36
N SER A 31 -0.53 -17.05 8.05
CA SER A 31 -1.01 -18.15 7.20
C SER A 31 0.08 -19.22 7.17
N ASP A 32 -0.27 -20.42 7.62
CA ASP A 32 0.53 -21.64 7.41
C ASP A 32 0.71 -21.99 5.91
N GLU A 33 0.08 -21.21 5.01
CA GLU A 33 0.31 -21.21 3.59
C GLU A 33 1.03 -19.93 3.17
N LYS A 34 2.12 -20.08 2.41
CA LYS A 34 3.00 -18.99 1.97
C LYS A 34 2.23 -18.01 1.08
N SER A 35 1.77 -16.92 1.67
CA SER A 35 0.99 -15.86 1.04
C SER A 35 1.91 -14.87 0.33
N ILE A 36 1.48 -14.31 -0.80
CA ILE A 36 2.11 -13.14 -1.42
C ILE A 36 1.22 -11.96 -1.02
N CYS A 37 1.80 -10.92 -0.40
CA CYS A 37 1.07 -9.72 0.02
C CYS A 37 1.43 -8.55 -0.90
N VAL A 38 0.44 -7.85 -1.43
CA VAL A 38 0.67 -6.56 -2.09
C VAL A 38 0.49 -5.50 -1.03
N LEU A 39 1.59 -4.82 -0.66
CA LEU A 39 1.60 -3.76 0.32
C LEU A 39 1.72 -2.44 -0.43
N GLN A 40 0.65 -1.66 -0.50
CA GLN A 40 0.67 -0.34 -1.15
C GLN A 40 1.00 0.76 -0.13
N ASN A 41 2.05 0.58 0.67
CA ASN A 41 2.27 1.42 1.86
C ASN A 41 3.30 2.54 1.64
N GLY A 42 3.73 2.78 0.40
CA GLY A 42 4.77 3.79 0.12
C GLY A 42 6.07 3.47 0.85
N ARG A 43 6.47 2.19 0.88
CA ARG A 43 7.66 1.72 1.62
C ARG A 43 8.88 1.56 0.73
N SER A 44 8.88 2.15 -0.45
CA SER A 44 10.09 2.29 -1.26
C SER A 44 10.16 3.64 -1.97
N ALA A 45 11.38 4.06 -2.28
CA ALA A 45 11.64 5.27 -3.05
C ALA A 45 12.93 5.12 -3.86
N ARG A 46 13.11 5.97 -4.87
CA ARG A 46 14.23 5.91 -5.81
C ARG A 46 14.90 7.28 -5.99
N ILE A 47 16.22 7.30 -5.98
CA ILE A 47 17.04 8.44 -6.39
C ILE A 47 18.06 7.96 -7.41
N GLY A 48 17.91 8.41 -8.66
CA GLY A 48 18.70 7.88 -9.78
C GLY A 48 18.59 6.35 -9.85
N ASN A 49 19.71 5.65 -9.80
CA ASN A 49 19.73 4.18 -9.86
C ASN A 49 19.79 3.53 -8.47
N THR A 50 19.46 4.26 -7.41
CA THR A 50 19.47 3.75 -6.04
C THR A 50 18.05 3.65 -5.51
N VAL A 51 17.74 2.53 -4.89
CA VAL A 51 16.42 2.22 -4.33
C VAL A 51 16.59 1.97 -2.84
N LEU A 52 15.78 2.65 -2.04
CA LEU A 52 15.61 2.40 -0.62
C LEU A 52 14.23 1.79 -0.40
N TYR A 53 14.15 0.74 0.39
CA TYR A 53 12.88 0.09 0.70
C TYR A 53 12.87 -0.53 2.09
N ASP A 54 11.69 -0.65 2.67
CA ASP A 54 11.48 -1.23 3.99
C ASP A 54 10.55 -2.44 3.95
N CYS A 55 11.00 -3.54 4.56
CA CYS A 55 10.31 -4.83 4.56
C CYS A 55 9.53 -5.09 5.87
N SER A 56 8.98 -4.04 6.50
CA SER A 56 8.42 -4.07 7.86
C SER A 56 7.37 -5.17 8.12
N GLU A 57 7.86 -6.22 8.81
CA GLU A 57 7.23 -7.22 9.71
C GLU A 57 8.36 -8.09 10.37
N ASP A 58 9.49 -7.46 10.76
CA ASP A 58 10.74 -8.05 11.35
C ASP A 58 12.00 -8.09 10.45
N TYR A 59 11.94 -7.59 9.20
CA TYR A 59 13.00 -7.84 8.20
C TYR A 59 13.95 -6.67 7.91
N GLY A 60 13.60 -5.45 8.32
CA GLY A 60 14.47 -4.26 8.30
C GLY A 60 14.44 -3.44 7.00
N THR A 61 15.21 -2.35 7.00
CA THR A 61 15.32 -1.36 5.93
C THR A 61 16.57 -1.62 5.09
N TYR A 62 16.46 -1.53 3.77
CA TYR A 62 17.51 -1.87 2.84
C TYR A 62 17.73 -0.77 1.81
N ILE A 63 18.96 -0.69 1.32
CA ILE A 63 19.34 0.13 0.19
C ILE A 63 20.11 -0.71 -0.83
N LYS A 64 19.85 -0.50 -2.11
CA LYS A 64 20.57 -1.16 -3.20
C LYS A 64 20.66 -0.28 -4.44
N LEU A 65 21.62 -0.60 -5.31
CA LEU A 65 21.57 -0.16 -6.70
C LEU A 65 20.52 -1.01 -7.43
N GLU A 66 19.74 -0.39 -8.31
CA GLU A 66 18.63 -1.01 -9.03
C GLU A 66 19.03 -2.33 -9.72
N ASN A 67 20.19 -2.36 -10.36
CA ASN A 67 20.71 -3.51 -11.11
C ASN A 67 21.59 -4.45 -10.26
N SER A 68 21.56 -4.31 -8.93
CA SER A 68 22.34 -5.13 -8.01
C SER A 68 21.45 -6.19 -7.36
N ASP A 69 21.91 -7.44 -7.39
CA ASP A 69 21.33 -8.54 -6.61
C ASP A 69 21.64 -8.43 -5.11
N VAL A 70 22.58 -7.53 -4.74
CA VAL A 70 23.03 -7.33 -3.36
C VAL A 70 22.36 -6.09 -2.78
N SER A 71 21.59 -6.31 -1.72
CA SER A 71 21.03 -5.25 -0.86
C SER A 71 21.84 -5.11 0.42
N ARG A 72 22.07 -3.86 0.84
CA ARG A 72 22.71 -3.53 2.11
C ARG A 72 21.64 -3.20 3.15
N LYS A 73 21.63 -3.93 4.26
CA LYS A 73 20.77 -3.62 5.40
C LYS A 73 21.25 -2.36 6.12
N LEU A 74 20.30 -1.54 6.54
CA LEU A 74 20.51 -0.33 7.34
C LEU A 74 20.15 -0.66 8.80
N ASP A 75 21.11 -1.25 9.53
CA ASP A 75 20.86 -1.78 10.88
C ASP A 75 20.43 -0.69 11.87
N ASP A 76 21.05 0.49 11.82
CA ASP A 76 20.69 1.61 12.70
C ASP A 76 19.25 2.05 12.48
N VAL A 77 18.73 2.05 11.26
CA VAL A 77 17.33 2.38 10.98
C VAL A 77 16.44 1.22 11.45
N SER A 78 16.77 0.00 11.04
CA SER A 78 15.98 -1.21 11.30
C SER A 78 15.76 -1.51 12.78
N GLN A 79 16.70 -1.12 13.65
CA GLN A 79 16.63 -1.39 15.09
C GLN A 79 15.97 -0.27 15.87
N ASN A 80 15.96 0.95 15.33
CA ASN A 80 15.69 2.15 16.10
C ASN A 80 14.52 2.99 15.56
N PHE A 81 13.98 2.66 14.38
CA PHE A 81 12.93 3.45 13.73
C PHE A 81 11.85 2.56 13.11
N ALA A 82 10.59 2.78 13.51
CA ALA A 82 9.42 2.17 12.88
C ALA A 82 9.01 3.04 11.69
N ILE A 83 9.20 2.54 10.47
CA ILE A 83 8.88 3.27 9.25
C ILE A 83 7.41 3.13 8.91
N ASP A 84 6.76 4.28 8.74
CA ASP A 84 5.39 4.37 8.24
C ASP A 84 5.40 4.70 6.74
N LYS A 85 6.24 5.65 6.27
CA LYS A 85 6.35 6.04 4.85
C LYS A 85 7.80 6.29 4.42
N ILE A 86 8.09 6.02 3.15
CA ILE A 86 9.34 6.34 2.48
C ILE A 86 9.02 7.19 1.24
N SER A 87 9.78 8.27 1.06
CA SER A 87 9.72 9.10 -0.14
C SER A 87 11.10 9.63 -0.50
N SER A 88 11.22 10.28 -1.65
CA SER A 88 12.49 10.82 -2.12
C SER A 88 12.32 12.15 -2.81
N SER A 89 13.18 13.10 -2.45
CA SER A 89 13.44 14.27 -3.27
C SER A 89 14.41 13.92 -4.40
N ASN A 90 14.91 14.93 -5.10
CA ASN A 90 16.00 14.79 -6.04
C ASN A 90 17.34 14.41 -5.36
N GLN A 91 17.49 14.64 -4.05
CA GLN A 91 18.77 14.54 -3.35
C GLN A 91 18.78 13.51 -2.22
N TYR A 92 17.68 13.37 -1.48
CA TYR A 92 17.62 12.61 -0.23
C TYR A 92 16.39 11.72 -0.14
N PHE A 93 16.56 10.62 0.59
CA PHE A 93 15.46 9.78 1.03
C PHE A 93 14.90 10.32 2.35
N TYR A 94 13.58 10.29 2.48
CA TYR A 94 12.83 10.74 3.65
C TYR A 94 12.01 9.59 4.21
N LEU A 95 12.28 9.24 5.46
CA LEU A 95 11.59 8.17 6.18
C LEU A 95 10.73 8.83 7.26
N SER A 96 9.41 8.77 7.09
CA SER A 96 8.45 9.18 8.12
C SER A 96 8.12 7.99 9.00
N GLY A 97 8.04 8.21 10.31
CA GLY A 97 7.78 7.12 11.23
C GLY A 97 7.94 7.51 12.70
N ARG A 98 8.36 6.56 13.52
CA ARG A 98 8.55 6.75 14.96
C ARG A 98 9.86 6.15 15.43
N GLU A 99 10.62 6.94 16.17
CA GLU A 99 11.77 6.47 16.92
C GLU A 99 11.35 5.46 18.02
N ILE A 100 12.10 4.36 18.14
CA ILE A 100 11.81 3.25 19.07
C ILE A 100 12.82 3.23 20.25
N SER A 101 14.02 3.79 20.10
CA SER A 101 15.16 3.52 21.00
C SER A 101 15.90 4.74 21.54
N ASP A 102 15.30 5.93 21.51
CA ASP A 102 15.84 7.20 22.03
C ASP A 102 17.25 7.64 21.51
N VAL A 103 17.83 6.92 20.53
CA VAL A 103 19.16 7.19 19.96
C VAL A 103 19.27 8.54 19.24
N TRP A 104 18.15 9.12 18.83
CA TRP A 104 17.99 10.44 18.20
C TRP A 104 17.19 11.42 19.07
N GLY A 105 17.01 11.12 20.36
CA GLY A 105 16.40 12.03 21.33
C GLY A 105 14.93 11.73 21.69
N GLY A 106 14.39 10.60 21.21
CA GLY A 106 13.08 10.07 21.61
C GLY A 106 11.88 10.83 21.05
N LYS A 107 12.09 11.72 20.09
CA LYS A 107 11.05 12.54 19.45
C LYS A 107 11.16 12.58 17.93
N THR A 108 12.10 11.85 17.36
CA THR A 108 12.31 11.85 15.91
C THR A 108 11.14 11.14 15.24
N ASN A 109 10.52 11.82 14.28
CA ASN A 109 9.51 11.24 13.39
C ASN A 109 9.88 11.36 11.90
N VAL A 110 11.03 11.99 11.58
CA VAL A 110 11.59 12.02 10.22
C VAL A 110 13.10 11.74 10.24
N LEU A 111 13.53 10.76 9.46
CA LEU A 111 14.95 10.57 9.12
C LEU A 111 15.21 11.00 7.67
N VAL A 112 16.32 11.71 7.46
CA VAL A 112 16.79 12.11 6.14
C VAL A 112 18.09 11.38 5.83
N MET A 113 18.14 10.74 4.68
CA MET A 113 19.26 9.89 4.28
C MET A 113 19.80 10.27 2.91
N ASP A 114 21.12 10.20 2.75
CA ASP A 114 21.75 10.33 1.44
C ASP A 114 21.57 9.07 0.57
N VAL A 115 21.96 9.18 -0.70
CA VAL A 115 21.93 8.07 -1.67
C VAL A 115 22.81 6.88 -1.27
N ASN A 116 23.72 7.04 -0.31
CA ASN A 116 24.51 5.93 0.21
C ASN A 116 23.84 5.26 1.41
N GLY A 117 22.69 5.73 1.86
CA GLY A 117 21.99 5.24 3.04
C GLY A 117 22.64 5.68 4.35
N LYS A 118 23.31 6.84 4.36
CA LYS A 118 23.80 7.49 5.58
C LYS A 118 22.75 8.48 6.07
N ILE A 119 22.40 8.40 7.35
CA ILE A 119 21.53 9.39 7.99
C ILE A 119 22.29 10.72 8.07
N ILE A 120 21.71 11.77 7.47
CA ILE A 120 22.27 13.12 7.47
C ILE A 120 21.52 14.06 8.41
N ALA A 121 20.25 13.75 8.71
CA ALA A 121 19.46 14.47 9.69
C ALA A 121 18.42 13.54 10.35
N ALA A 122 18.15 13.79 11.63
CA ALA A 122 17.03 13.23 12.38
C ALA A 122 16.23 14.42 12.92
N LYS A 123 14.96 14.52 12.57
CA LYS A 123 14.13 15.70 12.83
C LYS A 123 12.86 15.34 13.58
N GLU A 124 12.48 16.24 14.49
CA GLU A 124 11.13 16.33 15.05
C GLU A 124 10.32 17.28 14.15
N CYS A 125 9.31 16.76 13.47
CA CYS A 125 8.46 17.44 12.50
C CYS A 125 7.04 17.64 13.05
N CYS A 126 6.36 18.73 12.64
CA CYS A 126 5.00 19.05 13.10
C CYS A 126 3.96 18.19 12.41
N CYS A 127 4.31 17.74 11.21
CA CYS A 127 3.50 16.87 10.40
C CYS A 127 3.63 15.43 10.91
N ASP A 128 2.53 14.70 10.92
CA ASP A 128 2.48 13.28 11.33
C ASP A 128 3.31 12.43 10.35
N TRP A 129 3.26 12.78 9.06
CA TRP A 129 4.13 12.23 8.02
C TRP A 129 4.45 13.30 6.98
N ILE A 130 5.53 13.03 6.24
CA ILE A 130 5.96 13.85 5.12
C ILE A 130 6.10 13.01 3.84
N TYR A 131 6.01 13.71 2.72
CA TYR A 131 6.26 13.19 1.39
C TYR A 131 7.20 14.15 0.66
N ALA A 132 8.33 13.65 0.18
CA ALA A 132 9.26 14.42 -0.63
C ALA A 132 9.04 14.15 -2.12
N SER A 133 9.03 15.22 -2.92
CA SER A 133 9.01 15.15 -4.39
C SER A 133 9.80 16.33 -4.95
N GLY A 134 10.70 16.05 -5.88
CA GLY A 134 11.58 17.03 -6.51
C GLY A 134 12.37 17.84 -5.48
N SER A 135 12.09 19.13 -5.29
CA SER A 135 12.69 19.97 -4.24
C SER A 135 11.71 20.43 -3.17
N THR A 136 10.55 19.78 -3.08
CA THR A 136 9.47 20.15 -2.16
C THR A 136 9.21 19.04 -1.15
N ILE A 137 9.02 19.42 0.11
CA ILE A 137 8.54 18.56 1.19
C ILE A 137 7.08 18.89 1.44
N PHE A 138 6.21 17.91 1.26
CA PHE A 138 4.80 17.99 1.62
C PHE A 138 4.58 17.34 2.98
N GLY A 139 3.69 17.91 3.78
CA GLY A 139 3.45 17.45 5.15
C GLY A 139 1.97 17.34 5.45
N TYR A 140 1.59 16.28 6.15
CA TYR A 140 0.27 16.17 6.75
C TYR A 140 0.31 16.63 8.19
N TYR A 141 -0.12 17.87 8.41
CA TYR A 141 -0.37 18.39 9.74
C TYR A 141 -1.78 18.00 10.20
N LYS A 142 -1.96 17.57 11.45
CA LYS A 142 -3.28 17.48 12.10
C LYS A 142 -3.50 18.72 12.96
N CYS A 143 -4.60 19.43 12.76
CA CYS A 143 -4.97 20.53 13.65
C CYS A 143 -5.30 19.91 15.02
N ARG A 144 -4.44 20.17 16.03
CA ARG A 144 -4.51 19.59 17.37
C ARG A 144 -5.64 20.21 18.20
N ASP A 145 -6.89 19.91 17.86
CA ASP A 145 -7.99 19.97 18.82
C ASP A 145 -8.55 18.55 18.97
N GLU A 146 -8.50 18.05 20.21
CA GLU A 146 -9.12 16.84 20.73
C GLU A 146 -8.39 15.49 20.57
N SER A 147 -8.65 14.66 21.59
CA SER A 147 -8.02 13.40 21.97
C SER A 147 -8.34 12.26 21.01
N GLU A 148 -7.97 12.40 19.75
CA GLU A 148 -8.16 11.37 18.74
C GLU A 148 -7.13 10.26 18.92
N LYS A 149 -7.62 9.02 19.03
CA LYS A 149 -6.79 7.84 18.93
C LYS A 149 -6.14 7.85 17.55
N VAL A 150 -4.82 7.69 17.50
CA VAL A 150 -4.07 7.38 16.29
C VAL A 150 -4.70 6.13 15.67
N LEU A 151 -5.58 6.31 14.69
CA LEU A 151 -6.11 5.21 13.91
C LEU A 151 -5.00 4.83 12.94
N ALA A 152 -4.42 3.66 13.21
CA ALA A 152 -3.28 3.08 12.50
C ALA A 152 -3.64 2.51 11.11
N TRP A 153 -4.70 3.00 10.48
CA TRP A 153 -5.26 2.40 9.28
C TRP A 153 -4.92 3.28 8.06
N GLU A 154 -3.93 2.78 7.33
CA GLU A 154 -3.71 2.95 5.89
C GLU A 154 -3.06 4.26 5.43
N ALA A 155 -1.80 4.37 5.83
CA ALA A 155 -0.74 5.19 5.22
C ALA A 155 -0.41 4.84 3.74
N THR A 156 -1.39 4.37 2.95
CA THR A 156 -1.24 4.06 1.52
C THR A 156 -1.33 5.31 0.65
N ARG A 157 -1.97 6.37 1.16
CA ARG A 157 -2.26 7.60 0.41
C ARG A 157 -1.26 8.71 0.71
N MET A 158 -0.94 9.49 -0.31
CA MET A 158 -0.26 10.77 -0.13
C MET A 158 -1.29 11.81 0.29
N GLU A 159 -1.56 11.86 1.58
CA GLU A 159 -2.39 12.92 2.17
C GLU A 159 -1.46 14.00 2.69
N VAL A 160 -1.74 15.25 2.32
CA VAL A 160 -0.91 16.41 2.67
C VAL A 160 -1.80 17.62 2.93
N THR A 161 -1.34 18.55 3.77
CA THR A 161 -2.06 19.81 4.07
C THR A 161 -1.18 21.03 3.84
N HIS A 162 0.14 20.86 3.91
CA HIS A 162 1.12 21.93 3.76
C HIS A 162 2.31 21.47 2.93
N TYR A 163 3.12 22.42 2.48
CA TYR A 163 4.39 22.16 1.83
C TYR A 163 5.45 23.18 2.23
N GLN A 164 6.71 22.80 2.07
CA GLN A 164 7.89 23.62 2.35
C GLN A 164 9.00 23.28 1.35
N ASP A 165 9.89 24.23 1.06
CA ASP A 165 11.11 23.97 0.30
C ASP A 165 12.04 22.99 1.06
N GLU A 166 12.74 22.12 0.33
CA GLU A 166 13.64 21.12 0.92
C GLU A 166 14.79 21.75 1.72
N GLU A 167 15.42 22.81 1.21
CA GLU A 167 16.55 23.47 1.88
C GLU A 167 16.08 24.16 3.16
N GLU A 168 14.91 24.82 3.12
CA GLU A 168 14.27 25.40 4.30
C GLU A 168 13.93 24.33 5.33
N PHE A 169 13.32 23.21 4.91
CA PHE A 169 12.99 22.09 5.79
C PHE A 169 14.26 21.49 6.43
N LEU A 170 15.36 21.34 5.70
CA LEU A 170 16.59 20.79 6.28
C LEU A 170 17.24 21.74 7.29
N ASN A 171 17.22 23.05 7.00
CA ASN A 171 17.82 24.07 7.86
C ASN A 171 16.95 24.49 9.05
N SER A 172 15.66 24.15 9.07
CA SER A 172 14.77 24.47 10.18
C SER A 172 15.18 23.72 11.46
N ALA A 173 15.36 24.45 12.55
CA ALA A 173 15.66 23.87 13.86
C ALA A 173 14.40 23.54 14.66
N HIS A 174 13.23 23.99 14.19
CA HIS A 174 12.00 24.01 14.96
C HIS A 174 10.87 23.25 14.30
N ASN A 175 10.11 22.58 15.17
CA ASN A 175 8.87 21.90 14.87
C ASN A 175 7.72 22.94 14.80
N ASN A 176 7.70 23.82 13.79
CA ASN A 176 6.71 24.89 13.67
C ASN A 176 5.97 24.86 12.32
N ILE A 177 4.65 24.70 12.37
CA ILE A 177 3.79 24.70 11.18
C ILE A 177 3.72 26.07 10.49
N GLU A 178 4.02 27.17 11.19
CA GLU A 178 4.02 28.52 10.60
C GLU A 178 5.12 28.73 9.54
N GLU A 179 6.15 27.88 9.53
CA GLU A 179 7.21 27.86 8.51
C GLU A 179 6.78 27.10 7.24
N TRP A 180 5.63 26.42 7.28
CA TRP A 180 5.08 25.69 6.15
C TRP A 180 4.01 26.51 5.44
N THR A 181 3.95 26.36 4.12
CA THR A 181 2.91 27.00 3.31
C THR A 181 1.66 26.12 3.30
N PRO A 182 0.49 26.62 3.77
CA PRO A 182 -0.76 25.87 3.69
C PRO A 182 -1.21 25.72 2.24
N MET A 183 -1.74 24.55 1.89
CA MET A 183 -2.31 24.32 0.57
C MET A 183 -3.71 24.92 0.47
N THR A 184 -3.96 25.72 -0.57
CA THR A 184 -5.24 26.41 -0.78
C THR A 184 -5.72 26.29 -2.24
N GLY A 185 -7.03 26.13 -2.43
CA GLY A 185 -7.65 25.97 -3.75
C GLY A 185 -8.44 24.66 -3.84
N GLU A 186 -9.07 24.37 -4.98
CA GLU A 186 -9.68 23.05 -5.23
C GLU A 186 -8.67 22.05 -5.80
N SER A 187 -7.67 22.55 -6.52
CA SER A 187 -6.47 21.80 -6.90
C SER A 187 -5.25 22.71 -6.82
N LEU A 188 -4.07 22.11 -6.72
CA LEU A 188 -2.79 22.81 -6.66
C LEU A 188 -1.72 22.02 -7.40
N SER A 189 -0.98 22.69 -8.29
CA SER A 189 0.21 22.15 -8.93
C SER A 189 1.44 22.63 -8.18
N VAL A 190 2.21 21.72 -7.59
CA VAL A 190 3.48 22.02 -6.92
C VAL A 190 4.53 21.06 -7.43
N ASP A 191 5.63 21.62 -7.95
CA ASP A 191 6.75 20.85 -8.49
C ASP A 191 6.35 19.82 -9.58
N GLY A 192 5.42 20.23 -10.44
CA GLY A 192 4.88 19.39 -11.51
C GLY A 192 3.92 18.29 -11.04
N LYS A 193 3.62 18.23 -9.74
CA LYS A 193 2.66 17.30 -9.16
C LYS A 193 1.33 17.98 -8.87
N GLU A 194 0.25 17.39 -9.37
CA GLU A 194 -1.11 17.85 -9.10
C GLU A 194 -1.65 17.26 -7.79
N TRP A 195 -2.28 18.12 -7.02
CA TRP A 195 -2.89 17.81 -5.74
C TRP A 195 -4.35 18.24 -5.74
N PHE A 196 -5.24 17.34 -5.36
CA PHE A 196 -6.69 17.54 -5.39
C PHE A 196 -7.24 17.62 -3.98
N ARG A 197 -8.01 18.69 -3.72
CA ARG A 197 -8.59 18.94 -2.41
C ARG A 197 -9.65 17.90 -2.08
N GLN A 198 -9.53 17.33 -0.89
CA GLN A 198 -10.52 16.48 -0.26
C GLN A 198 -11.16 17.22 0.91
N LYS A 199 -12.45 16.99 1.11
CA LYS A 199 -13.17 17.51 2.28
C LYS A 199 -12.79 16.66 3.48
N LYS A 200 -12.70 17.30 4.64
CA LYS A 200 -12.55 16.58 5.90
C LYS A 200 -13.65 15.53 6.08
N ASP A 201 -13.29 14.38 6.62
CA ASP A 201 -14.17 13.25 6.89
C ASP A 201 -14.05 12.84 8.38
N TYR A 202 -14.44 11.61 8.72
CA TYR A 202 -14.37 11.13 10.10
C TYR A 202 -12.96 10.73 10.55
N GLU A 203 -12.01 10.58 9.63
CA GLU A 203 -10.60 10.25 9.88
C GLU A 203 -9.71 11.49 9.86
N HIS A 204 -10.17 12.57 9.22
CA HIS A 204 -9.40 13.79 9.02
C HIS A 204 -10.01 14.97 9.78
N SER A 205 -9.22 15.60 10.65
CA SER A 205 -9.65 16.78 11.40
C SER A 205 -9.77 18.06 10.55
N GLN A 206 -9.20 18.05 9.35
CA GLN A 206 -9.23 19.16 8.40
C GLN A 206 -9.27 18.69 6.95
N ASN A 207 -9.52 19.62 6.03
CA ASN A 207 -9.40 19.33 4.61
C ASN A 207 -7.94 18.99 4.30
N TYR A 208 -7.75 18.08 3.37
CA TYR A 208 -6.44 17.61 2.96
C TYR A 208 -6.38 17.57 1.44
N TYR A 209 -5.20 17.31 0.89
CA TYR A 209 -4.99 17.10 -0.53
C TYR A 209 -4.37 15.74 -0.73
N THR A 210 -4.74 15.12 -1.85
CA THR A 210 -4.16 13.87 -2.33
C THR A 210 -3.89 14.00 -3.81
N ASP A 211 -2.94 13.23 -4.33
CA ASP A 211 -2.72 13.08 -5.75
C ASP A 211 -3.70 12.10 -6.42
N THR A 212 -4.66 11.57 -5.65
CA THR A 212 -5.75 10.73 -6.14
C THR A 212 -6.98 11.56 -6.56
N VAL A 213 -7.33 11.57 -7.85
CA VAL A 213 -8.46 12.31 -8.44
C VAL A 213 -9.81 11.75 -7.99
N TYR A 214 -9.92 10.42 -7.88
CA TYR A 214 -11.19 9.72 -7.62
C TYR A 214 -11.25 9.11 -6.21
N CYS A 215 -10.90 9.87 -5.19
CA CYS A 215 -10.72 9.38 -3.82
C CYS A 215 -11.89 8.52 -3.30
N ASP A 216 -13.14 8.99 -3.44
CA ASP A 216 -14.33 8.25 -2.99
C ASP A 216 -14.50 6.91 -3.71
N THR A 217 -14.40 6.90 -5.04
CA THR A 217 -14.53 5.67 -5.83
C THR A 217 -13.36 4.73 -5.61
N TYR A 218 -12.15 5.27 -5.54
CA TYR A 218 -10.95 4.53 -5.19
C TYR A 218 -11.14 3.83 -3.84
N TYR A 219 -11.62 4.52 -2.80
CA TYR A 219 -11.83 3.93 -1.48
C TYR A 219 -12.83 2.76 -1.50
N VAL A 220 -13.88 2.84 -2.32
CA VAL A 220 -14.85 1.75 -2.46
C VAL A 220 -14.26 0.52 -3.17
N LEU A 221 -13.26 0.72 -4.03
CA LEU A 221 -12.69 -0.29 -4.92
C LEU A 221 -11.27 -0.75 -4.54
N GLU A 222 -10.63 -0.06 -3.60
CA GLU A 222 -9.28 -0.32 -3.10
C GLU A 222 -9.15 -1.76 -2.64
N TRP A 223 -10.14 -2.22 -1.87
CA TRP A 223 -10.22 -3.61 -1.44
C TRP A 223 -11.66 -4.12 -1.33
N LEU A 224 -12.06 -4.97 -2.27
CA LEU A 224 -13.40 -5.58 -2.25
C LEU A 224 -13.33 -7.09 -2.44
N ASN A 225 -13.82 -7.81 -1.42
CA ASN A 225 -13.94 -9.26 -1.44
C ASN A 225 -15.40 -9.68 -1.53
N TYR A 226 -15.76 -10.41 -2.59
CA TYR A 226 -17.10 -10.95 -2.79
C TYR A 226 -17.04 -12.48 -2.90
N VAL A 227 -17.59 -13.15 -1.90
CA VAL A 227 -17.45 -14.59 -1.68
C VAL A 227 -18.83 -15.22 -1.47
N ASP A 228 -19.09 -16.30 -2.20
CA ASP A 228 -20.35 -17.06 -2.14
C ASP A 228 -21.61 -16.20 -2.31
N GLY A 229 -21.48 -15.10 -3.06
CA GLY A 229 -22.58 -14.17 -3.31
C GLY A 229 -22.76 -13.09 -2.23
N ARG A 230 -21.78 -12.88 -1.34
CA ARG A 230 -21.81 -11.87 -0.27
C ARG A 230 -20.51 -11.07 -0.24
N GLU A 231 -20.62 -9.79 0.07
CA GLU A 231 -19.45 -8.97 0.38
C GLU A 231 -18.87 -9.38 1.75
N SER A 232 -17.55 -9.53 1.80
CA SER A 232 -16.77 -10.06 2.92
C SER A 232 -15.56 -9.17 3.28
N SER A 233 -15.36 -8.04 2.61
CA SER A 233 -14.24 -7.12 2.84
C SER A 233 -14.31 -6.36 4.17
N GLY A 234 -15.43 -6.44 4.92
CA GLY A 234 -15.53 -5.79 6.23
C GLY A 234 -15.61 -4.26 6.17
N LEU A 235 -15.91 -3.70 5.00
CA LEU A 235 -15.98 -2.26 4.75
C LEU A 235 -17.00 -1.56 5.67
N ASP A 236 -16.71 -0.30 6.00
CA ASP A 236 -17.61 0.58 6.72
C ASP A 236 -18.97 0.69 6.04
N TRP A 237 -20.01 0.98 6.83
CA TRP A 237 -21.40 0.87 6.38
C TRP A 237 -21.70 1.74 5.15
N ASP A 238 -21.18 2.97 5.09
CA ASP A 238 -21.39 3.88 3.97
C ASP A 238 -20.70 3.38 2.69
N VAL A 239 -19.44 2.91 2.81
CA VAL A 239 -18.67 2.30 1.71
C VAL A 239 -19.36 1.04 1.20
N LYS A 240 -19.90 0.21 2.11
CA LYS A 240 -20.67 -0.99 1.81
C LYS A 240 -21.98 -0.72 1.05
N VAL A 241 -22.58 0.45 1.19
CA VAL A 241 -23.75 0.82 0.37
C VAL A 241 -23.30 1.13 -1.05
N GLN A 242 -22.21 1.87 -1.21
CA GLN A 242 -21.65 2.26 -2.51
C GLN A 242 -21.08 1.05 -3.27
N SER A 243 -20.40 0.13 -2.58
CA SER A 243 -19.78 -1.09 -3.13
C SER A 243 -20.76 -1.96 -3.93
N LYS A 244 -22.04 -2.00 -3.52
CA LYS A 244 -23.09 -2.80 -4.16
C LYS A 244 -23.29 -2.44 -5.63
N LYS A 245 -23.14 -1.16 -5.97
CA LYS A 245 -23.26 -0.68 -7.35
C LYS A 245 -22.18 -1.32 -8.21
N TYR A 246 -20.93 -1.24 -7.79
CA TYR A 246 -19.78 -1.78 -8.53
C TYR A 246 -19.79 -3.31 -8.58
N ILE A 247 -20.12 -3.98 -7.47
CA ILE A 247 -20.35 -5.44 -7.44
C ILE A 247 -21.37 -5.84 -8.51
N LYS A 248 -22.50 -5.12 -8.62
CA LYS A 248 -23.53 -5.43 -9.61
C LYS A 248 -23.03 -5.23 -11.04
N GLN A 249 -22.26 -4.17 -11.31
CA GLN A 249 -21.65 -3.90 -12.62
C GLN A 249 -20.66 -5.01 -13.00
N MET A 250 -19.67 -5.29 -12.15
CA MET A 250 -18.68 -6.35 -12.37
C MET A 250 -19.34 -7.71 -12.59
N ARG A 251 -20.33 -8.07 -11.76
CA ARG A 251 -21.09 -9.31 -11.94
C ARG A 251 -21.79 -9.39 -13.29
N LYS A 252 -22.32 -8.29 -13.82
CA LYS A 252 -22.92 -8.27 -15.15
C LYS A 252 -21.86 -8.53 -16.23
N LEU A 253 -20.67 -7.94 -16.09
CA LEU A 253 -19.57 -8.03 -17.06
C LEU A 253 -18.88 -9.41 -17.03
N MET A 254 -18.74 -10.04 -15.87
CA MET A 254 -18.04 -11.32 -15.72
C MET A 254 -18.93 -12.58 -15.80
N GLY A 255 -20.23 -12.44 -16.05
CA GLY A 255 -21.16 -13.58 -16.15
C GLY A 255 -21.70 -14.10 -14.81
N ALA A 256 -22.05 -13.19 -13.90
CA ALA A 256 -22.72 -13.42 -12.62
C ALA A 256 -21.97 -14.30 -11.60
N LYS A 257 -20.64 -14.41 -11.73
CA LYS A 257 -19.75 -15.09 -10.78
C LYS A 257 -19.90 -14.55 -9.35
N LYS A 258 -19.48 -15.37 -8.39
CA LYS A 258 -19.77 -15.17 -6.95
C LYS A 258 -18.54 -15.13 -6.06
N ASN A 259 -17.37 -15.44 -6.61
CA ASN A 259 -16.09 -15.50 -5.91
C ASN A 259 -15.11 -14.63 -6.69
N PHE A 260 -14.92 -13.41 -6.24
CA PHE A 260 -13.96 -12.50 -6.83
C PHE A 260 -13.45 -11.50 -5.81
N GLU A 261 -12.26 -11.02 -6.09
CA GLU A 261 -11.52 -10.04 -5.32
C GLU A 261 -11.18 -8.88 -6.24
N VAL A 262 -11.22 -7.67 -5.69
CA VAL A 262 -10.96 -6.43 -6.40
C VAL A 262 -9.90 -5.66 -5.67
N SER A 263 -8.95 -5.16 -6.44
CA SER A 263 -8.00 -4.14 -6.01
C SER A 263 -7.98 -3.03 -7.05
N SER A 264 -7.69 -1.80 -6.63
CA SER A 264 -7.54 -0.67 -7.54
C SER A 264 -6.31 0.16 -7.24
N TRP A 265 -5.85 0.93 -8.21
CA TRP A 265 -4.86 2.00 -8.04
C TRP A 265 -5.07 3.05 -9.10
N GLN A 266 -4.56 4.24 -8.82
CA GLN A 266 -4.55 5.34 -9.77
C GLN A 266 -3.24 5.35 -10.57
N LEU A 267 -3.37 5.56 -11.88
CA LEU A 267 -2.27 5.87 -12.79
C LEU A 267 -2.59 7.23 -13.39
N GLU A 268 -1.86 8.26 -12.97
CA GLU A 268 -2.12 9.64 -13.37
C GLU A 268 -3.58 10.04 -13.10
N ASP A 269 -4.38 10.28 -14.14
CA ASP A 269 -5.80 10.63 -14.07
C ASP A 269 -6.75 9.44 -14.29
N LYS A 270 -6.23 8.21 -14.37
CA LYS A 270 -7.02 6.97 -14.58
C LYS A 270 -7.09 6.13 -13.31
N LEU A 271 -8.27 5.62 -12.99
CA LEU A 271 -8.44 4.60 -11.95
C LEU A 271 -8.53 3.21 -12.60
N VAL A 272 -7.48 2.41 -12.39
CA VAL A 272 -7.39 1.02 -12.83
C VAL A 272 -7.94 0.10 -11.75
N VAL A 273 -8.79 -0.83 -12.16
CA VAL A 273 -9.44 -1.79 -11.25
C VAL A 273 -9.18 -3.20 -11.74
N ILE A 274 -8.47 -3.99 -10.94
CA ILE A 274 -8.24 -5.42 -11.21
C ILE A 274 -9.27 -6.24 -10.47
N CYS A 275 -10.01 -7.07 -11.20
CA CYS A 275 -10.91 -8.07 -10.63
C CYS A 275 -10.39 -9.49 -10.91
N ARG A 276 -10.06 -10.22 -9.85
CA ARG A 276 -9.60 -11.61 -9.90
C ARG A 276 -10.79 -12.52 -9.65
N VAL A 277 -11.11 -13.41 -10.58
CA VAL A 277 -12.27 -14.30 -10.51
C VAL A 277 -11.83 -15.73 -10.23
N TYR A 278 -12.41 -16.32 -9.19
CA TYR A 278 -12.03 -17.64 -8.70
C TYR A 278 -13.12 -18.68 -8.92
N SER A 279 -12.69 -19.92 -9.19
CA SER A 279 -13.59 -21.05 -9.43
C SER A 279 -14.14 -21.66 -8.16
N ARG A 280 -13.48 -21.46 -7.00
CA ARG A 280 -13.93 -21.93 -5.69
C ARG A 280 -13.99 -20.77 -4.70
N SER A 281 -14.70 -21.01 -3.61
CA SER A 281 -14.69 -20.13 -2.45
C SER A 281 -13.52 -20.56 -1.56
N GLY A 282 -12.59 -19.63 -1.30
CA GLY A 282 -11.43 -19.84 -0.45
C GLY A 282 -11.63 -19.42 1.01
N GLY A 283 -12.85 -19.10 1.44
CA GLY A 283 -13.04 -18.32 2.67
C GLY A 283 -12.79 -16.84 2.39
N LEU A 284 -11.96 -16.15 3.19
CA LEU A 284 -11.36 -14.88 2.75
C LEU A 284 -10.56 -15.21 1.49
N LEU A 285 -10.94 -14.65 0.33
CA LEU A 285 -10.12 -14.76 -0.86
C LEU A 285 -8.76 -14.16 -0.52
N GLN A 286 -7.73 -14.98 -0.66
CA GLN A 286 -6.34 -14.55 -0.55
C GLN A 286 -5.83 -14.48 -1.97
N HIS A 287 -5.02 -13.47 -2.29
CA HIS A 287 -4.33 -13.47 -3.57
C HIS A 287 -3.49 -14.75 -3.76
N PHE A 288 -3.26 -15.07 -5.02
CA PHE A 288 -2.27 -16.02 -5.49
C PHE A 288 -2.63 -17.50 -5.30
N THR A 289 -3.86 -17.85 -5.66
CA THR A 289 -4.42 -19.19 -5.48
C THR A 289 -4.36 -20.06 -6.74
N LYS A 290 -4.53 -21.37 -6.54
CA LYS A 290 -4.60 -22.35 -7.65
C LYS A 290 -5.97 -22.38 -8.35
N ASP A 291 -6.96 -21.66 -7.82
CA ASP A 291 -8.35 -21.71 -8.31
C ASP A 291 -8.76 -20.45 -9.09
N ILE A 292 -7.81 -19.54 -9.37
CA ILE A 292 -7.97 -18.45 -10.32
C ILE A 292 -8.48 -18.97 -11.68
N GLU A 293 -9.59 -18.40 -12.16
CA GLU A 293 -10.07 -18.62 -13.53
C GLU A 293 -9.40 -17.62 -14.46
N ARG A 294 -9.50 -16.33 -14.11
CA ARG A 294 -9.00 -15.21 -14.90
C ARG A 294 -8.96 -13.94 -14.07
N SER A 295 -8.21 -12.96 -14.55
CA SER A 295 -8.27 -11.60 -14.07
C SER A 295 -8.84 -10.68 -15.15
N LEU A 296 -9.63 -9.69 -14.75
CA LEU A 296 -10.21 -8.68 -15.63
C LEU A 296 -9.67 -7.31 -15.23
N ILE A 297 -9.35 -6.49 -16.23
CA ILE A 297 -9.00 -5.08 -16.05
C ILE A 297 -10.24 -4.26 -16.37
N PHE A 298 -10.65 -3.46 -15.41
CA PHE A 298 -11.70 -2.46 -15.57
C PHE A 298 -11.08 -1.07 -15.52
N GLN A 299 -11.63 -0.18 -16.36
CA GLN A 299 -11.38 1.25 -16.32
C GLN A 299 -12.62 1.94 -15.73
N TYR A 300 -12.38 2.92 -14.86
CA TYR A 300 -13.44 3.75 -14.30
C TYR A 300 -13.71 4.96 -15.21
N ASP A 301 -14.98 5.18 -15.54
CA ASP A 301 -15.47 6.38 -16.21
C ASP A 301 -16.11 7.33 -15.17
N PRO A 302 -15.52 8.51 -14.93
CA PRO A 302 -16.05 9.48 -13.97
C PRO A 302 -17.33 10.16 -14.43
N ASP A 303 -17.56 10.33 -15.73
CA ASP A 303 -18.72 11.05 -16.27
C ASP A 303 -20.00 10.23 -16.06
N THR A 304 -19.88 8.91 -16.16
CA THR A 304 -21.00 7.98 -15.97
C THR A 304 -20.97 7.28 -14.62
N ASP A 305 -19.91 7.48 -13.84
CA ASP A 305 -19.64 6.79 -12.58
C ASP A 305 -19.82 5.26 -12.79
N SER A 306 -19.03 4.69 -13.71
CA SER A 306 -19.20 3.30 -14.14
C SER A 306 -17.91 2.58 -14.51
N LEU A 307 -17.95 1.24 -14.50
CA LEU A 307 -16.80 0.40 -14.83
C LEU A 307 -16.98 -0.21 -16.21
N HIS A 308 -15.93 -0.10 -17.02
CA HIS A 308 -15.85 -0.69 -18.36
C HIS A 308 -14.78 -1.77 -18.41
N LEU A 309 -15.12 -2.92 -18.99
CA LEU A 309 -14.15 -3.99 -19.19
C LEU A 309 -13.18 -3.58 -20.29
N ASP A 310 -11.90 -3.51 -19.95
CA ASP A 310 -10.83 -3.17 -20.89
C ASP A 310 -10.14 -4.44 -21.39
N ASN A 311 -9.68 -5.30 -20.47
CA ASN A 311 -8.92 -6.50 -20.84
C ASN A 311 -9.24 -7.71 -19.96
N THR A 312 -8.92 -8.91 -20.45
CA THR A 312 -9.11 -10.18 -19.74
C THR A 312 -7.89 -11.08 -19.91
N TYR A 313 -7.41 -11.63 -18.81
CA TYR A 313 -6.25 -12.51 -18.77
C TYR A 313 -6.62 -13.86 -18.14
N GLU A 314 -6.73 -14.88 -18.98
CA GLU A 314 -7.10 -16.23 -18.57
C GLU A 314 -5.96 -16.94 -17.83
N GLY A 315 -6.27 -17.52 -16.67
CA GLY A 315 -5.33 -18.26 -15.82
C GLY A 315 -4.15 -17.45 -15.28
N LYS A 316 -4.15 -16.12 -15.46
CA LYS A 316 -3.20 -15.19 -14.87
C LYS A 316 -3.87 -14.48 -13.70
N GLU A 317 -3.23 -14.54 -12.55
CA GLU A 317 -3.66 -13.82 -11.37
C GLU A 317 -2.84 -12.55 -11.25
N LEU A 318 -3.40 -11.42 -11.72
CA LEU A 318 -2.64 -10.18 -11.81
C LEU A 318 -2.48 -9.56 -10.43
N ALA A 319 -1.26 -9.15 -10.09
CA ALA A 319 -0.96 -8.27 -8.96
C ALA A 319 -1.03 -6.80 -9.37
N TYR A 320 -0.51 -6.50 -10.56
CA TYR A 320 -0.23 -5.16 -11.06
C TYR A 320 -0.43 -5.07 -12.57
N TRP A 321 -0.80 -3.89 -13.07
CA TRP A 321 -1.04 -3.58 -14.48
C TRP A 321 -1.02 -2.06 -14.75
N ASP A 322 -0.33 -1.59 -15.78
CA ASP A 322 -0.27 -0.16 -16.16
C ASP A 322 -0.19 0.11 -17.67
N GLU A 323 -0.83 -0.73 -18.49
CA GLU A 323 -0.72 -0.72 -19.96
C GLU A 323 0.67 -1.14 -20.51
N THR A 324 1.76 -0.93 -19.76
CA THR A 324 3.15 -1.22 -20.19
C THR A 324 3.70 -2.49 -19.56
N TRP A 325 3.39 -2.72 -18.30
CA TRP A 325 3.87 -3.80 -17.46
C TRP A 325 2.69 -4.51 -16.80
N MET A 326 2.83 -5.81 -16.62
CA MET A 326 1.96 -6.58 -15.75
C MET A 326 2.80 -7.49 -14.85
N ILE A 327 2.34 -7.63 -13.61
CA ILE A 327 2.89 -8.60 -12.66
C ILE A 327 1.78 -9.59 -12.37
N TYR A 328 2.07 -10.88 -12.54
CA TYR A 328 1.06 -11.91 -12.32
C TYR A 328 1.66 -13.22 -11.87
N ARG A 329 0.83 -14.01 -11.22
CA ARG A 329 1.13 -15.41 -10.94
C ARG A 329 0.47 -16.30 -11.97
N LYS A 330 1.17 -17.38 -12.30
CA LYS A 330 0.62 -18.52 -13.04
C LYS A 330 1.07 -19.80 -12.34
N GLY A 331 0.12 -20.51 -11.73
CA GLY A 331 0.42 -21.67 -10.90
C GLY A 331 1.14 -21.28 -9.61
N LYS A 332 2.44 -21.52 -9.53
CA LYS A 332 3.28 -21.21 -8.34
C LYS A 332 4.41 -20.22 -8.64
N GLU A 333 4.45 -19.70 -9.85
CA GLU A 333 5.55 -18.87 -10.35
C GLU A 333 5.05 -17.44 -10.54
N LEU A 334 5.92 -16.46 -10.23
CA LEU A 334 5.65 -15.03 -10.43
C LEU A 334 6.37 -14.53 -11.68
N PHE A 335 5.64 -13.79 -12.50
CA PHE A 335 6.11 -13.24 -13.77
C PHE A 335 5.94 -11.74 -13.80
N VAL A 336 6.91 -11.08 -14.42
CA VAL A 336 6.81 -9.69 -14.87
C VAL A 336 6.86 -9.70 -16.39
N GLU A 337 5.88 -9.09 -17.02
CA GLU A 337 5.73 -9.08 -18.47
C GLU A 337 5.59 -7.64 -18.96
N ASN A 338 6.42 -7.26 -19.93
CA ASN A 338 6.23 -6.04 -20.69
C ASN A 338 5.15 -6.31 -21.75
N ILE A 339 4.00 -5.64 -21.63
CA ILE A 339 2.80 -5.87 -22.42
C ILE A 339 3.04 -5.56 -23.91
N PRO A 340 3.65 -4.41 -24.29
CA PRO A 340 3.88 -4.11 -25.71
C PRO A 340 4.85 -5.07 -26.42
N THR A 341 5.90 -5.52 -25.73
CA THR A 341 6.93 -6.37 -26.35
C THR A 341 6.71 -7.87 -26.13
N HIS A 342 5.77 -8.24 -25.26
CA HIS A 342 5.57 -9.61 -24.76
C HIS A 342 6.83 -10.25 -24.15
N LYS A 343 7.79 -9.43 -23.70
CA LYS A 343 8.97 -9.94 -23.00
C LYS A 343 8.57 -10.33 -21.58
N VAL A 344 8.72 -11.62 -21.28
CA VAL A 344 8.37 -12.20 -19.97
C VAL A 344 9.65 -12.54 -19.20
N SER A 345 9.71 -12.07 -17.95
CA SER A 345 10.74 -12.43 -16.99
C SER A 345 10.11 -13.23 -15.85
N LYS A 346 10.60 -14.45 -15.63
CA LYS A 346 10.27 -15.23 -14.42
C LYS A 346 11.09 -14.68 -13.27
N VAL A 347 10.42 -14.14 -12.25
CA VAL A 347 11.13 -13.44 -11.17
C VAL A 347 11.42 -14.39 -10.01
N PHE A 348 10.42 -15.12 -9.52
CA PHE A 348 10.58 -16.01 -8.37
C PHE A 348 10.11 -17.44 -8.66
N GLU A 349 10.78 -18.42 -8.05
CA GLU A 349 10.43 -19.84 -8.11
C GLU A 349 9.69 -20.28 -6.84
N ASN A 350 8.67 -21.12 -7.03
CA ASN A 350 7.87 -21.89 -6.05
C ASN A 350 7.92 -21.53 -4.55
N ASP A 351 6.71 -21.31 -4.02
CA ASP A 351 6.39 -21.36 -2.59
C ASP A 351 7.25 -20.39 -1.75
N THR A 352 7.21 -19.11 -2.05
CA THR A 352 7.84 -18.04 -1.26
C THR A 352 6.86 -16.89 -1.04
N ILE A 353 6.96 -16.26 0.14
CA ILE A 353 6.16 -15.10 0.49
C ILE A 353 6.79 -13.91 -0.22
N ILE A 354 6.15 -13.44 -1.29
CA ILE A 354 6.61 -12.29 -2.04
C ILE A 354 5.78 -11.10 -1.60
N ASN A 355 6.44 -10.04 -1.20
CA ASN A 355 5.80 -8.76 -0.98
C ASN A 355 6.01 -7.88 -2.20
N ILE A 356 4.96 -7.16 -2.58
CA ILE A 356 4.98 -6.23 -3.71
C ILE A 356 4.69 -4.84 -3.14
N ASP A 357 5.67 -3.95 -3.19
CA ASP A 357 5.46 -2.53 -2.95
C ASP A 357 5.46 -1.77 -4.26
N LEU A 358 4.41 -0.98 -4.43
CA LEU A 358 4.19 -0.12 -5.57
C LEU A 358 4.37 1.31 -5.07
N SER A 359 5.45 1.96 -5.49
CA SER A 359 5.77 3.33 -5.08
C SER A 359 6.20 4.14 -6.29
N TYR A 360 5.38 5.10 -6.73
CA TYR A 360 5.61 5.89 -7.94
C TYR A 360 5.86 5.04 -9.20
N ASP A 361 7.06 5.15 -9.76
CA ASP A 361 7.52 4.48 -10.97
C ASP A 361 8.28 3.18 -10.66
N ILE A 362 8.27 2.70 -9.41
CA ILE A 362 8.97 1.47 -9.03
C ILE A 362 8.04 0.43 -8.45
N VAL A 363 8.30 -0.81 -8.85
CA VAL A 363 7.81 -2.00 -8.15
C VAL A 363 8.98 -2.69 -7.48
N THR A 364 8.93 -2.78 -6.16
CA THR A 364 9.91 -3.56 -5.41
C THR A 364 9.25 -4.88 -4.99
N LEU A 365 9.84 -5.98 -5.44
CA LEU A 365 9.46 -7.33 -5.07
C LEU A 365 10.49 -7.87 -4.07
N TRP A 366 10.06 -8.41 -2.95
CA TRP A 366 10.98 -9.07 -2.03
C TRP A 366 10.43 -10.36 -1.45
N ASP A 367 11.32 -11.33 -1.31
CA ASP A 367 11.09 -12.60 -0.65
C ASP A 367 11.78 -12.58 0.73
N THR A 368 10.97 -12.77 1.76
CA THR A 368 11.43 -12.92 3.14
C THR A 368 11.27 -14.35 3.60
N LYS A 369 12.36 -14.93 4.12
CA LYS A 369 12.38 -16.29 4.66
C LYS A 369 13.14 -16.32 5.98
N ASP A 370 12.54 -16.95 7.00
CA ASP A 370 13.16 -17.17 8.31
C ASP A 370 13.72 -15.88 8.98
N GLY A 371 12.96 -14.78 8.94
CA GLY A 371 13.42 -13.50 9.52
C GLY A 371 14.44 -12.72 8.67
N LYS A 372 14.71 -13.13 7.41
CA LYS A 372 15.73 -12.49 6.56
C LYS A 372 15.25 -12.23 5.14
N LEU A 373 15.75 -11.13 4.56
CA LEU A 373 15.63 -10.87 3.12
C LEU A 373 16.45 -11.92 2.37
N ASN A 374 15.77 -12.77 1.61
CA ASN A 374 16.40 -13.81 0.80
C ASN A 374 16.74 -13.30 -0.60
N ARG A 375 15.82 -12.54 -1.20
CA ARG A 375 15.99 -11.92 -2.51
C ARG A 375 15.10 -10.69 -2.64
N SER A 376 15.57 -9.68 -3.36
CA SER A 376 14.70 -8.60 -3.85
C SER A 376 15.00 -8.27 -5.30
N ASP A 377 13.96 -7.94 -6.06
CA ASP A 377 14.03 -7.44 -7.43
C ASP A 377 13.30 -6.09 -7.49
N THR A 378 13.80 -5.17 -8.31
CA THR A 378 13.15 -3.88 -8.53
C THR A 378 12.91 -3.69 -10.02
N PHE A 379 11.72 -3.25 -10.36
CA PHE A 379 11.32 -2.95 -11.74
C PHE A 379 10.97 -1.47 -11.83
N ILE A 380 11.56 -0.78 -12.79
CA ILE A 380 11.14 0.57 -13.15
C ILE A 380 10.03 0.48 -14.19
N LEU A 381 8.91 1.12 -13.88
CA LEU A 381 7.73 1.28 -14.70
C LEU A 381 7.93 2.51 -15.59
N GLN A 382 8.77 2.35 -16.62
CA GLN A 382 9.01 3.36 -17.67
C GLN A 382 8.65 2.82 -19.05
#